data_AF-A0AB32TL34-F1
#
_entry.id   AF-A0AB32TL34-F1
#
_cell.length_a   1.000
_cell.length_b   1.000
_cell.length_c   1.000
_cell.angle_alpha   90.00
_cell.angle_beta   90.00
_cell.angle_gamma   90.00
#
_symmetry.space_group_name_H-M   'P 1'
#
loop_
_entity.id
_entity.type
_entity.pdbx_description
1 polymer ?
#
loop_
_entity_poly.entity_id
_entity_poly.type
_entity_poly.pdbx_seq_one_letter_code
_entity_poly.pdbx_strand_id
1 'polypeptide(L)'
;MGKSMENATTKEPYGVPSKGCAMPKTITGTKKSLECVRIVLIGKTGVGKSATGNTILGHSAFESRARMTSTTKVCQRESGIACGRAVTVVDTPGLFDTSLSNEVIQQEIMRCIELSAPGPHVFLLLISIGPFTREERETLELIKMTFGQNAQSYTMVLFTKGDNLDDSIEAYIKDGDSRVKQLIHDCGGRFHVFNNKQKDPGQVVGLLKKIDKMMWDNKSSFYNDQMFQEVEKAFRLKQINREKEEEVRREMEALKAKHESEIKQYKEKLEEEKAKGKVREFLLLEKETKLYKKIQSGKITEDSGTTESEQTKDQYVSKGHEEGIKQEENEELKEMADGSPSSRQSVRDLKIFLLGTSMSENNRVGNLILGKNVFVKKTPSSDEKHSGRVEDRNITVIISHLLKLKPTQEAVKQKASELSRFNPHVIILVLQLSGFSEKQKD
;
A
#
# COMPACT_ATOMS: atom_id res chain seq x y z
N MET A 1 -4.76 34.25 -46.68
CA MET A 1 -4.96 32.97 -47.40
C MET A 1 -3.99 31.95 -46.84
N GLY A 2 -4.49 30.93 -46.11
CA GLY A 2 -3.80 29.67 -45.72
C GLY A 2 -2.57 29.80 -44.80
N LYS A 3 -2.30 28.94 -43.82
CA LYS A 3 -2.91 27.69 -43.35
C LYS A 3 -2.58 27.55 -41.85
N SER A 4 -3.54 27.04 -41.09
CA SER A 4 -3.46 26.70 -39.66
C SER A 4 -2.60 25.46 -39.42
N MET A 5 -1.73 25.53 -38.42
CA MET A 5 -1.09 24.37 -37.79
C MET A 5 -1.96 23.87 -36.64
N GLU A 6 -2.19 22.56 -36.66
CA GLU A 6 -3.04 21.79 -35.78
C GLU A 6 -2.25 21.42 -34.52
N ASN A 7 -2.64 21.94 -33.36
CA ASN A 7 -2.07 21.57 -32.07
C ASN A 7 -2.77 20.31 -31.56
N ALA A 8 -1.99 19.25 -31.37
CA ALA A 8 -2.39 18.02 -30.73
C ALA A 8 -2.58 18.23 -29.21
N THR A 9 -3.81 18.13 -28.74
CA THR A 9 -4.14 18.10 -27.32
C THR A 9 -4.09 16.67 -26.81
N THR A 10 -3.11 16.37 -25.97
CA THR A 10 -2.97 15.14 -25.19
C THR A 10 -4.17 14.98 -24.24
N LYS A 11 -4.88 13.85 -24.35
CA LYS A 11 -5.91 13.43 -23.39
C LYS A 11 -5.23 12.76 -22.19
N GLU A 12 -5.33 13.38 -21.02
CA GLU A 12 -5.01 12.76 -19.73
C GLU A 12 -6.02 11.64 -19.38
N PRO A 13 -5.60 10.54 -18.73
CA PRO A 13 -6.48 9.44 -18.37
C PRO A 13 -7.20 9.69 -17.04
N TYR A 14 -8.52 9.54 -17.06
CA TYR A 14 -9.45 9.24 -15.96
C TYR A 14 -8.90 9.28 -14.52
N GLY A 15 -8.99 10.44 -13.88
CA GLY A 15 -8.99 10.58 -12.42
C GLY A 15 -10.40 10.38 -11.87
N VAL A 16 -10.61 9.31 -11.10
CA VAL A 16 -11.86 9.07 -10.36
C VAL A 16 -11.74 9.71 -8.98
N PRO A 17 -12.66 10.61 -8.56
CA PRO A 17 -12.69 11.06 -7.17
C PRO A 17 -13.40 9.99 -6.33
N SER A 18 -12.63 9.21 -5.58
CA SER A 18 -13.13 8.35 -4.51
C SER A 18 -13.65 9.19 -3.34
N LYS A 19 -14.86 9.74 -3.45
CA LYS A 19 -15.60 10.23 -2.27
C LYS A 19 -16.20 9.01 -1.56
N GLY A 20 -15.45 8.45 -0.61
CA GLY A 20 -15.99 7.53 0.37
C GLY A 20 -17.16 8.19 1.13
N CYS A 21 -18.08 7.36 1.63
CA CYS A 21 -19.15 7.80 2.51
C CYS A 21 -18.51 8.39 3.78
N ALA A 22 -18.27 9.71 3.78
CA ALA A 22 -17.79 10.42 4.95
C ALA A 22 -18.93 10.43 5.97
N MET A 23 -18.79 9.62 7.02
CA MET A 23 -19.67 9.64 8.18
C MET A 23 -19.67 11.07 8.75
N PRO A 24 -20.84 11.72 8.93
CA PRO A 24 -20.87 13.03 9.56
C PRO A 24 -20.35 12.91 11.00
N LYS A 25 -19.35 13.73 11.33
CA LYS A 25 -18.86 13.85 12.71
C LYS A 25 -19.87 14.70 13.49
N THR A 26 -20.52 14.04 14.45
CA THR A 26 -21.18 14.63 15.63
C THR A 26 -22.55 15.28 15.40
N ILE A 27 -23.62 14.50 15.60
CA ILE A 27 -24.87 14.98 16.21
C ILE A 27 -25.22 14.03 17.37
N THR A 28 -25.34 14.60 18.55
CA THR A 28 -25.74 13.97 19.80
C THR A 28 -27.21 13.49 19.73
N GLY A 29 -27.48 12.21 19.99
CA GLY A 29 -28.85 11.66 20.18
C GLY A 29 -29.19 10.41 19.35
N THR A 30 -29.05 9.22 19.97
CA THR A 30 -29.84 7.98 19.78
C THR A 30 -30.40 7.53 18.39
N LYS A 31 -29.87 7.95 17.24
CA LYS A 31 -30.27 7.47 15.89
C LYS A 31 -29.10 6.80 15.12
N LYS A 32 -28.44 5.81 15.71
CA LYS A 32 -27.32 5.11 15.04
C LYS A 32 -27.82 4.02 14.09
N SER A 33 -27.64 4.22 12.77
CA SER A 33 -27.38 3.22 11.69
C SER A 33 -28.34 3.10 10.49
N LEU A 34 -29.51 3.76 10.44
CA LEU A 34 -30.40 3.66 9.27
C LEU A 34 -30.05 4.62 8.12
N GLU A 35 -29.07 5.51 8.29
CA GLU A 35 -28.81 6.59 7.34
C GLU A 35 -28.23 6.15 5.99
N CYS A 36 -27.54 5.00 5.95
CA CYS A 36 -26.99 4.46 4.70
C CYS A 36 -27.22 2.96 4.55
N VAL A 37 -27.35 2.49 3.30
CA VAL A 37 -27.42 1.07 2.95
C VAL A 37 -26.25 0.71 2.04
N ARG A 38 -25.68 -0.48 2.23
CA ARG A 38 -24.62 -1.06 1.41
C ARG A 38 -25.15 -2.38 0.90
N ILE A 39 -25.36 -2.46 -0.41
CA ILE A 39 -25.99 -3.57 -1.11
C ILE A 39 -24.92 -4.24 -1.96
N VAL A 40 -24.76 -5.56 -1.84
CA VAL A 40 -23.91 -6.35 -2.75
C VAL A 40 -24.82 -7.20 -3.63
N LEU A 41 -24.67 -7.07 -4.95
CA LEU A 41 -25.43 -7.85 -5.92
C LEU A 41 -24.69 -9.12 -6.28
N ILE A 42 -25.30 -10.29 -6.10
CA ILE A 42 -24.71 -11.60 -6.38
C ILE A 42 -25.63 -12.39 -7.31
N GLY A 43 -25.06 -13.18 -8.22
CA GLY A 43 -25.81 -14.04 -9.14
C GLY A 43 -25.00 -14.39 -10.38
N LYS A 44 -25.51 -15.32 -11.19
CA LYS A 44 -24.86 -15.73 -12.45
C LYS A 44 -24.71 -14.58 -13.47
N THR A 45 -23.86 -14.79 -14.47
CA THR A 45 -23.75 -13.86 -15.61
C THR A 45 -25.10 -13.74 -16.33
N GLY A 46 -25.46 -12.54 -16.77
CA GLY A 46 -26.71 -12.28 -17.51
C GLY A 46 -28.00 -12.25 -16.69
N VAL A 47 -27.96 -12.49 -15.37
CA VAL A 47 -29.18 -12.43 -14.52
C VAL A 47 -29.75 -11.02 -14.35
N GLY A 48 -28.97 -9.98 -14.67
CA GLY A 48 -29.39 -8.58 -14.58
C GLY A 48 -28.90 -7.84 -13.32
N LYS A 49 -27.72 -8.17 -12.80
CA LYS A 49 -27.09 -7.47 -11.66
C LYS A 49 -26.92 -5.97 -11.91
N SER A 50 -26.16 -5.60 -12.93
CA SER A 50 -25.92 -4.19 -13.29
C SER A 50 -27.23 -3.42 -13.56
N ALA A 51 -28.20 -4.05 -14.23
CA ALA A 51 -29.52 -3.46 -14.47
C ALA A 51 -30.29 -3.22 -13.17
N THR A 52 -30.23 -4.17 -12.22
CA THR A 52 -30.80 -4.04 -10.88
C THR A 52 -30.14 -2.90 -10.10
N GLY A 53 -28.80 -2.78 -10.17
CA GLY A 53 -28.07 -1.68 -9.56
C GLY A 53 -28.50 -0.31 -10.11
N ASN A 54 -28.69 -0.22 -11.43
CA ASN A 54 -29.21 0.99 -12.09
C ASN A 54 -30.65 1.32 -11.65
N THR A 55 -31.51 0.31 -11.53
CA THR A 55 -32.87 0.49 -11.00
C THR A 55 -32.85 1.02 -9.56
N ILE A 56 -32.01 0.45 -8.68
CA ILE A 56 -31.88 0.87 -7.28
C ILE A 56 -31.41 2.33 -7.18
N LEU A 57 -30.39 2.70 -7.97
CA LEU A 57 -29.80 4.04 -7.93
C LEU A 57 -30.63 5.08 -8.72
N GLY A 58 -31.57 4.65 -9.56
CA GLY A 58 -32.43 5.51 -10.37
C GLY A 58 -31.75 6.13 -11.60
N HIS A 59 -30.50 5.75 -11.90
CA HIS A 59 -29.75 6.20 -13.08
C HIS A 59 -28.81 5.11 -13.61
N SER A 60 -28.27 5.30 -14.82
CA SER A 60 -27.32 4.36 -15.44
C SER A 60 -25.93 4.48 -14.81
N ALA A 61 -25.74 3.87 -13.63
CA ALA A 61 -24.49 3.86 -12.89
C ALA A 61 -23.50 2.78 -13.40
N PHE A 62 -24.03 1.62 -13.77
CA PHE A 62 -23.28 0.46 -14.29
C PHE A 62 -23.59 0.23 -15.76
N GLU A 63 -22.61 -0.26 -16.53
CA GLU A 63 -22.84 -0.64 -17.93
C GLU A 63 -23.71 -1.91 -17.99
N SER A 64 -25.01 -1.75 -18.27
CA SER A 64 -25.95 -2.86 -18.45
C SER A 64 -26.37 -3.00 -19.91
N ARG A 65 -25.81 -3.98 -20.64
CA ARG A 65 -26.23 -4.32 -22.01
C ARG A 65 -26.41 -5.83 -22.16
N ALA A 66 -27.44 -6.24 -22.91
CA ALA A 66 -27.59 -7.62 -23.33
C ALA A 66 -26.46 -7.97 -24.32
N ARG A 67 -25.51 -8.79 -23.88
CA ARG A 67 -24.40 -9.30 -24.68
C ARG A 67 -24.28 -10.80 -24.47
N MET A 68 -23.72 -11.52 -25.44
CA MET A 68 -23.39 -12.94 -25.30
C MET A 68 -22.21 -13.20 -24.35
N THR A 69 -21.50 -12.16 -23.93
CA THR A 69 -20.36 -12.20 -23.02
C THR A 69 -20.63 -11.37 -21.78
N SER A 70 -19.94 -11.66 -20.67
CA SER A 70 -20.06 -10.86 -19.45
C SER A 70 -19.56 -9.44 -19.70
N THR A 71 -20.43 -8.45 -19.45
CA THR A 71 -20.06 -7.02 -19.49
C THR A 71 -19.26 -6.65 -18.22
N THR A 72 -19.70 -7.10 -17.05
CA THR A 72 -19.01 -6.87 -15.78
C THR A 72 -17.94 -7.93 -15.55
N LYS A 73 -16.68 -7.52 -15.67
CA LYS A 73 -15.51 -8.40 -15.46
C LYS A 73 -14.88 -8.27 -14.08
N VAL A 74 -15.17 -7.18 -13.37
CA VAL A 74 -14.62 -6.85 -12.06
C VAL A 74 -15.69 -6.20 -11.20
N CYS A 75 -15.60 -6.34 -9.87
CA CYS A 75 -16.51 -5.67 -8.96
C CYS A 75 -16.44 -4.14 -9.11
N GLN A 76 -17.60 -3.50 -9.16
CA GLN A 76 -17.78 -2.05 -9.29
C GLN A 76 -18.64 -1.53 -8.15
N ARG A 77 -18.33 -0.34 -7.64
CA ARG A 77 -19.07 0.29 -6.55
C ARG A 77 -19.56 1.66 -6.98
N GLU A 78 -20.87 1.86 -6.88
CA GLU A 78 -21.50 3.15 -7.11
C GLU A 78 -22.35 3.54 -5.90
N SER A 79 -22.49 4.85 -5.67
CA SER A 79 -23.29 5.39 -4.56
C SER A 79 -24.20 6.51 -5.06
N GLY A 80 -25.41 6.54 -4.53
CA GLY A 80 -26.41 7.54 -4.89
C GLY A 80 -27.43 7.74 -3.77
N ILE A 81 -28.43 8.57 -4.04
CA ILE A 81 -29.56 8.80 -3.14
C ILE A 81 -30.80 8.11 -3.72
N ALA A 82 -31.35 7.15 -2.99
CA ALA A 82 -32.61 6.49 -3.35
C ALA A 82 -33.63 6.72 -2.22
N CYS A 83 -34.82 7.22 -2.57
CA CYS A 83 -35.87 7.54 -1.59
C CYS A 83 -35.40 8.42 -0.41
N GLY A 84 -34.51 9.40 -0.67
CA GLY A 84 -33.94 10.28 0.34
C GLY A 84 -32.85 9.66 1.22
N ARG A 85 -32.42 8.43 0.94
CA ARG A 85 -31.42 7.68 1.71
C ARG A 85 -30.17 7.43 0.89
N ALA A 86 -29.01 7.47 1.54
CA ALA A 86 -27.74 7.12 0.91
C ALA A 86 -27.69 5.59 0.65
N VAL A 87 -27.50 5.20 -0.60
CA VAL A 87 -27.40 3.80 -1.01
C VAL A 87 -26.11 3.60 -1.79
N THR A 88 -25.31 2.64 -1.35
CA THR A 88 -24.14 2.14 -2.05
C THR A 88 -24.47 0.76 -2.61
N VAL A 89 -24.20 0.56 -3.89
CA VAL A 89 -24.38 -0.72 -4.59
C VAL A 89 -23.03 -1.21 -5.07
N VAL A 90 -22.70 -2.46 -4.76
CA VAL A 90 -21.55 -3.19 -5.29
C VAL A 90 -22.07 -4.20 -6.32
N ASP A 91 -21.82 -3.92 -7.59
CA ASP A 91 -22.08 -4.86 -8.70
C ASP A 91 -20.89 -5.82 -8.82
N THR A 92 -21.17 -7.12 -8.85
CA THR A 92 -20.15 -8.18 -8.94
C THR A 92 -20.14 -8.79 -10.34
N PRO A 93 -19.03 -9.40 -10.79
CA PRO A 93 -19.07 -10.27 -11.97
C PRO A 93 -19.96 -11.50 -11.70
N GLY A 94 -20.23 -12.31 -12.72
CA GLY A 94 -20.84 -13.62 -12.48
C GLY A 94 -19.92 -14.48 -11.63
N LEU A 95 -20.22 -14.64 -10.33
CA LEU A 95 -19.43 -15.46 -9.41
C LEU A 95 -19.33 -16.93 -9.86
N PHE A 96 -20.19 -17.36 -10.79
CA PHE A 96 -20.32 -18.71 -11.34
C PHE A 96 -20.20 -18.72 -12.84
N ASP A 97 -19.56 -17.71 -13.39
CA ASP A 97 -19.14 -17.81 -14.77
C ASP A 97 -18.13 -18.95 -14.83
N THR A 98 -18.53 -20.09 -15.43
CA THR A 98 -17.71 -21.32 -15.52
C THR A 98 -16.40 -21.10 -16.27
N SER A 99 -16.22 -19.91 -16.86
CA SER A 99 -14.99 -19.45 -17.50
C SER A 99 -13.94 -18.90 -16.53
N LEU A 100 -14.30 -18.63 -15.26
CA LEU A 100 -13.38 -18.05 -14.27
C LEU A 100 -12.68 -19.15 -13.47
N SER A 101 -11.38 -18.97 -13.22
CA SER A 101 -10.63 -19.84 -12.33
C SER A 101 -10.95 -19.54 -10.86
N ASN A 102 -10.70 -20.50 -9.97
CA ASN A 102 -10.89 -20.33 -8.53
C ASN A 102 -10.12 -19.12 -7.97
N GLU A 103 -8.93 -18.84 -8.52
CA GLU A 103 -8.11 -17.69 -8.12
C GLU A 103 -8.79 -16.37 -8.48
N VAL A 104 -9.39 -16.27 -9.66
CA VAL A 104 -10.13 -15.06 -10.08
C VAL A 104 -11.38 -14.88 -9.23
N ILE A 105 -12.10 -15.97 -8.92
CA ILE A 105 -13.26 -15.94 -8.03
C ILE A 105 -12.86 -15.43 -6.64
N GLN A 106 -11.76 -15.93 -6.07
CA GLN A 106 -11.24 -15.48 -4.78
C GLN A 106 -10.82 -14.00 -4.80
N GLN A 107 -10.17 -13.54 -5.86
CA GLN A 107 -9.79 -12.13 -6.03
C GLN A 107 -11.04 -11.22 -6.08
N GLU A 108 -12.07 -11.63 -6.82
CA GLU A 108 -13.31 -10.88 -6.91
C GLU A 108 -14.11 -10.88 -5.61
N ILE A 109 -14.06 -11.98 -4.84
CA ILE A 109 -14.58 -12.02 -3.46
C ILE A 109 -13.85 -11.00 -2.59
N MET A 110 -12.51 -10.98 -2.60
CA MET A 110 -11.72 -10.03 -1.81
C MET A 110 -12.04 -8.58 -2.21
N ARG A 111 -12.16 -8.32 -3.52
CA ARG A 111 -12.55 -7.01 -4.05
C ARG A 111 -13.97 -6.63 -3.62
N CYS A 112 -14.90 -7.57 -3.61
CA CYS A 112 -16.26 -7.35 -3.12
C CYS A 112 -16.27 -6.97 -1.63
N ILE A 113 -15.47 -7.65 -0.81
CA ILE A 113 -15.31 -7.33 0.62
C ILE A 113 -14.75 -5.91 0.80
N GLU A 114 -13.67 -5.58 0.08
CA GLU A 114 -13.05 -4.25 0.10
C GLU A 114 -14.06 -3.15 -0.27
N LEU A 115 -14.80 -3.34 -1.37
CA LEU A 115 -15.75 -2.35 -1.88
C LEU A 115 -17.00 -2.21 -0.99
N SER A 116 -17.35 -3.23 -0.22
CA SER A 116 -18.50 -3.22 0.69
C SER A 116 -18.15 -2.86 2.13
N ALA A 117 -16.89 -2.56 2.44
CA ALA A 117 -16.41 -2.19 3.77
C ALA A 117 -17.25 -1.04 4.39
N PRO A 118 -17.50 -1.07 5.73
CA PRO A 118 -17.05 -2.08 6.71
C PRO A 118 -17.79 -3.43 6.62
N GLY A 119 -18.74 -3.57 5.68
CA GLY A 119 -19.47 -4.81 5.41
C GLY A 119 -20.85 -4.52 4.85
N PRO A 120 -21.45 -5.40 4.04
CA PRO A 120 -22.76 -5.13 3.44
C PRO A 120 -23.89 -5.20 4.46
N HIS A 121 -24.90 -4.35 4.28
CA HIS A 121 -26.15 -4.44 5.03
C HIS A 121 -27.05 -5.55 4.45
N VAL A 122 -26.94 -5.79 3.15
CA VAL A 122 -27.67 -6.85 2.44
C VAL A 122 -26.86 -7.39 1.26
N PHE A 123 -26.85 -8.71 1.12
CA PHE A 123 -26.55 -9.41 -0.13
C PHE A 123 -27.87 -9.67 -0.87
N LEU A 124 -27.99 -9.17 -2.09
CA LEU A 124 -29.10 -9.50 -2.97
C LEU A 124 -28.66 -10.64 -3.89
N LEU A 125 -29.24 -11.82 -3.68
CA LEU A 125 -29.03 -12.98 -4.53
C LEU A 125 -30.04 -12.95 -5.68
N LEU A 126 -29.56 -12.62 -6.87
CA LEU A 126 -30.39 -12.44 -8.05
C LEU A 126 -30.65 -13.77 -8.76
N ILE A 127 -31.92 -14.04 -9.02
CA ILE A 127 -32.42 -15.18 -9.79
C ILE A 127 -33.34 -14.64 -10.89
N SER A 128 -33.22 -15.14 -12.12
CA SER A 128 -34.14 -14.74 -13.19
C SER A 128 -35.45 -15.49 -13.03
N ILE A 129 -36.60 -14.85 -13.24
CA ILE A 129 -37.86 -15.58 -13.48
C ILE A 129 -37.65 -16.53 -14.66
N GLY A 130 -37.99 -17.80 -14.45
CA GLY A 130 -37.72 -18.92 -15.35
C GLY A 130 -37.17 -20.16 -14.62
N PRO A 131 -36.63 -21.15 -15.36
CA PRO A 131 -36.07 -22.35 -14.75
C PRO A 131 -34.88 -22.05 -13.84
N PHE A 132 -34.87 -22.61 -12.63
CA PHE A 132 -33.75 -22.52 -11.69
C PHE A 132 -32.57 -23.35 -12.18
N THR A 133 -31.44 -22.71 -12.47
CA THR A 133 -30.31 -23.35 -13.14
C THR A 133 -29.27 -23.90 -12.16
N ARG A 134 -28.41 -24.79 -12.64
CA ARG A 134 -27.34 -25.38 -11.83
C ARG A 134 -26.38 -24.31 -11.30
N GLU A 135 -26.05 -23.31 -12.13
CA GLU A 135 -25.16 -22.20 -11.77
C GLU A 135 -25.73 -21.37 -10.62
N GLU A 136 -27.05 -21.21 -10.55
CA GLU A 136 -27.72 -20.48 -9.45
C GLU A 136 -27.63 -21.27 -8.14
N ARG A 137 -27.65 -22.61 -8.19
CA ARG A 137 -27.41 -23.44 -7.01
C ARG A 137 -25.96 -23.34 -6.53
N GLU A 138 -25.01 -23.49 -7.45
CA GLU A 138 -23.59 -23.34 -7.12
C GLU A 138 -23.36 -21.94 -6.51
N THR A 139 -24.08 -20.92 -7.00
CA THR A 139 -24.13 -19.56 -6.40
C THR A 139 -24.38 -19.53 -4.92
N LEU A 140 -25.36 -20.29 -4.47
CA LEU A 140 -25.67 -20.37 -3.06
C LEU A 140 -24.55 -21.05 -2.26
N GLU A 141 -23.95 -22.11 -2.80
CA GLU A 141 -22.93 -22.89 -2.11
C GLU A 141 -21.66 -22.08 -1.87
N LEU A 142 -21.17 -21.31 -2.85
CA LEU A 142 -20.01 -20.44 -2.64
C LEU A 142 -20.28 -19.34 -1.62
N ILE A 143 -21.47 -18.72 -1.62
CA ILE A 143 -21.80 -17.70 -0.61
C ILE A 143 -21.68 -18.30 0.79
N LYS A 144 -22.22 -19.50 1.02
CA LYS A 144 -22.13 -20.20 2.30
C LYS A 144 -20.69 -20.59 2.65
N MET A 145 -19.90 -21.02 1.68
CA MET A 145 -18.49 -21.39 1.89
C MET A 145 -17.61 -20.18 2.17
N THR A 146 -17.85 -19.07 1.48
CA THR A 146 -17.04 -17.85 1.53
C THR A 146 -17.41 -16.96 2.71
N PHE A 147 -18.70 -16.69 2.90
CA PHE A 147 -19.21 -15.77 3.92
C PHE A 147 -19.84 -16.53 5.11
N GLY A 148 -19.51 -17.81 5.27
CA GLY A 148 -20.03 -18.62 6.37
C GLY A 148 -21.56 -18.76 6.40
N GLN A 149 -22.04 -19.47 7.42
CA GLN A 149 -23.49 -19.71 7.57
C GLN A 149 -24.26 -18.45 7.96
N ASN A 150 -23.61 -17.49 8.63
CA ASN A 150 -24.23 -16.25 9.08
C ASN A 150 -24.63 -15.31 7.93
N ALA A 151 -24.08 -15.49 6.72
CA ALA A 151 -24.45 -14.70 5.56
C ALA A 151 -25.93 -14.79 5.20
N GLN A 152 -26.61 -15.89 5.53
CA GLN A 152 -28.04 -16.07 5.28
C GLN A 152 -28.90 -14.99 5.96
N SER A 153 -28.57 -14.62 7.20
CA SER A 153 -29.22 -13.53 7.95
C SER A 153 -29.09 -12.18 7.26
N TYR A 154 -28.08 -12.03 6.41
CA TYR A 154 -27.76 -10.85 5.62
C TYR A 154 -28.09 -11.01 4.12
N THR A 155 -28.84 -12.04 3.73
CA THR A 155 -29.19 -12.30 2.32
C THR A 155 -30.70 -12.20 2.06
N MET A 156 -31.07 -11.65 0.90
CA MET A 156 -32.42 -11.61 0.35
C MET A 156 -32.39 -12.07 -1.12
N VAL A 157 -33.37 -12.90 -1.51
CA VAL A 157 -33.51 -13.33 -2.90
C VAL A 157 -34.19 -12.22 -3.71
N LEU A 158 -33.63 -11.85 -4.87
CA LEU A 158 -34.24 -10.88 -5.77
C LEU A 158 -34.51 -11.53 -7.13
N PHE A 159 -35.78 -11.64 -7.49
CA PHE A 159 -36.20 -12.13 -8.79
C PHE A 159 -36.12 -11.02 -9.84
N THR A 160 -35.41 -11.24 -10.94
CA THR A 160 -35.36 -10.32 -12.09
C THR A 160 -36.26 -10.79 -13.21
N LYS A 161 -36.56 -9.91 -14.16
CA LYS A 161 -37.51 -10.15 -15.26
C LYS A 161 -38.92 -10.43 -14.73
N GLY A 162 -39.36 -9.63 -13.76
CA GLY A 162 -40.71 -9.72 -13.20
C GLY A 162 -41.82 -9.56 -14.25
N ASP A 163 -41.52 -9.02 -15.44
CA ASP A 163 -42.42 -9.00 -16.60
C ASP A 163 -42.73 -10.38 -17.19
N ASN A 164 -42.01 -11.43 -16.79
CA ASN A 164 -42.26 -12.81 -17.20
C ASN A 164 -43.22 -13.57 -16.26
N LEU A 165 -43.76 -12.91 -15.24
CA LEU A 165 -44.73 -13.51 -14.32
C LEU A 165 -46.15 -13.34 -14.87
N ASP A 166 -46.88 -14.45 -15.03
CA ASP A 166 -48.32 -14.44 -15.35
C ASP A 166 -49.18 -14.17 -14.10
N ASP A 167 -48.68 -14.58 -12.93
CA ASP A 167 -49.34 -14.48 -11.62
C ASP A 167 -48.50 -13.69 -10.60
N SER A 168 -49.00 -13.55 -9.37
CA SER A 168 -48.21 -13.01 -8.25
C SER A 168 -46.90 -13.79 -8.03
N ILE A 169 -45.86 -13.11 -7.56
CA ILE A 169 -44.58 -13.75 -7.21
C ILE A 169 -44.76 -14.81 -6.12
N GLU A 170 -45.73 -14.65 -5.22
CA GLU A 170 -46.09 -15.61 -4.19
C GLU A 170 -46.61 -16.92 -4.79
N ALA A 171 -47.49 -16.86 -5.79
CA ALA A 171 -47.97 -18.03 -6.51
C ALA A 171 -46.84 -18.73 -7.27
N TYR A 172 -46.00 -17.96 -7.96
CA TYR A 172 -44.83 -18.46 -8.68
C TYR A 172 -43.86 -19.24 -7.76
N ILE A 173 -43.59 -18.71 -6.56
CA ILE A 173 -42.73 -19.39 -5.58
C ILE A 173 -43.41 -20.65 -5.02
N LYS A 174 -44.72 -20.58 -4.74
CA LYS A 174 -45.49 -21.70 -4.17
C LYS A 174 -45.42 -22.94 -5.08
N ASP A 175 -45.68 -22.74 -6.36
CA ASP A 175 -45.71 -23.82 -7.36
C ASP A 175 -44.33 -24.11 -7.97
N GLY A 176 -43.33 -23.28 -7.63
CA GLY A 176 -41.97 -23.38 -8.10
C GLY A 176 -41.14 -24.50 -7.46
N ASP A 177 -39.87 -24.50 -7.87
CA ASP A 177 -38.86 -25.49 -7.47
C ASP A 177 -38.66 -25.55 -5.94
N SER A 178 -38.69 -26.76 -5.38
CA SER A 178 -38.46 -26.99 -3.95
C SER A 178 -37.13 -26.41 -3.44
N ARG A 179 -36.10 -26.35 -4.29
CA ARG A 179 -34.78 -25.81 -3.96
C ARG A 179 -34.80 -24.29 -3.82
N VAL A 180 -35.60 -23.60 -4.66
CA VAL A 180 -35.81 -22.15 -4.55
C VAL A 180 -36.62 -21.83 -3.29
N LYS A 181 -37.65 -22.64 -2.99
CA LYS A 181 -38.39 -22.52 -1.73
C LYS A 181 -37.48 -22.69 -0.51
N GLN A 182 -36.60 -23.71 -0.52
CA GLN A 182 -35.62 -23.92 0.53
C GLN A 182 -34.64 -22.74 0.65
N LEU A 183 -34.16 -22.20 -0.46
CA LEU A 183 -33.30 -21.03 -0.48
C LEU A 183 -33.98 -19.80 0.14
N ILE A 184 -35.23 -19.53 -0.22
CA ILE A 184 -36.00 -18.41 0.37
C ILE A 184 -36.20 -18.63 1.87
N HIS A 185 -36.50 -19.87 2.28
CA HIS A 185 -36.61 -20.25 3.69
C HIS A 185 -35.30 -20.03 4.46
N ASP A 186 -34.18 -20.52 3.93
CA ASP A 186 -32.83 -20.32 4.44
C ASP A 186 -32.51 -18.82 4.61
N CYS A 187 -33.00 -17.96 3.71
CA CYS A 187 -32.89 -16.50 3.77
C CYS A 187 -33.97 -15.83 4.64
N GLY A 188 -34.60 -16.56 5.57
CA GLY A 188 -35.60 -16.02 6.50
C GLY A 188 -36.93 -15.62 5.84
N GLY A 189 -37.28 -16.25 4.72
CA GLY A 189 -38.49 -15.93 3.94
C GLY A 189 -38.39 -14.63 3.12
N ARG A 190 -37.19 -14.05 2.98
CA ARG A 190 -36.99 -12.75 2.35
C ARG A 190 -36.79 -12.89 0.84
N PHE A 191 -37.73 -12.35 0.08
CA PHE A 191 -37.61 -12.21 -1.36
C PHE A 191 -38.18 -10.87 -1.87
N HIS A 192 -37.78 -10.46 -3.07
CA HIS A 192 -38.33 -9.33 -3.79
C HIS A 192 -38.32 -9.59 -5.30
N VAL A 193 -39.08 -8.82 -6.09
CA VAL A 193 -39.16 -8.99 -7.55
C VAL A 193 -39.01 -7.64 -8.23
N PHE A 194 -38.15 -7.59 -9.25
CA PHE A 194 -37.92 -6.43 -10.10
C PHE A 194 -38.22 -6.74 -11.57
N ASN A 195 -38.91 -5.80 -12.20
CA ASN A 195 -38.89 -5.57 -13.64
C ASN A 195 -37.94 -4.40 -13.96
N ASN A 196 -36.70 -4.72 -14.36
CA ASN A 196 -35.68 -3.72 -14.69
C ASN A 196 -35.92 -2.99 -16.04
N LYS A 197 -36.99 -3.32 -16.78
CA LYS A 197 -37.42 -2.56 -17.97
C LYS A 197 -38.33 -1.39 -17.59
N GLN A 198 -38.94 -1.44 -16.41
CA GLN A 198 -39.82 -0.38 -15.90
C GLN A 198 -39.05 0.53 -14.93
N LYS A 199 -39.20 1.84 -15.12
CA LYS A 199 -38.66 2.86 -14.20
C LYS A 199 -39.65 3.18 -13.09
N ASP A 200 -40.25 2.16 -12.48
CA ASP A 200 -41.20 2.33 -11.37
C ASP A 200 -40.45 2.52 -10.04
N PRO A 201 -40.54 3.71 -9.39
CA PRO A 201 -39.93 3.94 -8.08
C PRO A 201 -40.51 3.05 -6.97
N GLY A 202 -41.75 2.55 -7.14
CA GLY A 202 -42.45 1.69 -6.19
C GLY A 202 -41.69 0.40 -5.89
N GLN A 203 -41.00 -0.17 -6.89
CA GLN A 203 -40.14 -1.34 -6.74
C GLN A 203 -39.00 -1.05 -5.74
N VAL A 204 -38.30 0.08 -5.90
CA VAL A 204 -37.19 0.46 -5.02
C VAL A 204 -37.68 0.76 -3.61
N VAL A 205 -38.82 1.45 -3.46
CA VAL A 205 -39.46 1.69 -2.15
C VAL A 205 -39.78 0.37 -1.46
N GLY A 206 -40.35 -0.60 -2.18
CA GLY A 206 -40.65 -1.93 -1.65
C GLY A 206 -39.40 -2.68 -1.19
N LEU A 207 -38.33 -2.65 -1.99
CA LEU A 207 -37.04 -3.25 -1.64
C LEU A 207 -36.46 -2.62 -0.36
N LEU A 208 -36.35 -1.29 -0.31
CA LEU A 208 -35.74 -0.59 0.82
C LEU A 208 -36.51 -0.83 2.14
N LYS A 209 -37.85 -0.90 2.11
CA LYS A 209 -38.65 -1.28 3.29
C LYS A 209 -38.32 -2.69 3.80
N LYS A 210 -38.11 -3.66 2.89
CA LYS A 210 -37.72 -5.02 3.29
C LYS A 210 -36.30 -5.04 3.86
N ILE A 211 -35.39 -4.23 3.31
CA ILE A 211 -34.03 -4.06 3.84
C ILE A 211 -34.06 -3.42 5.23
N ASP A 212 -34.91 -2.41 5.48
CA ASP A 212 -35.05 -1.80 6.79
C ASP A 212 -35.50 -2.78 7.86
N LYS A 213 -36.51 -3.60 7.55
CA LYS A 213 -36.94 -4.68 8.44
C LYS A 213 -35.78 -5.64 8.74
N MET A 214 -35.04 -6.02 7.70
CA MET A 214 -33.91 -6.93 7.83
C MET A 214 -32.76 -6.33 8.64
N MET A 215 -32.48 -5.04 8.51
CA MET A 215 -31.51 -4.33 9.35
C MET A 215 -31.98 -4.30 10.80
N TRP A 216 -33.26 -4.02 11.05
CA TRP A 216 -33.85 -4.05 12.38
C TRP A 216 -33.70 -5.43 13.04
N ASP A 217 -34.06 -6.50 12.33
CA ASP A 217 -33.93 -7.89 12.80
C ASP A 217 -32.46 -8.26 13.11
N ASN A 218 -31.52 -7.70 12.35
CA ASN A 218 -30.08 -7.83 12.58
C ASN A 218 -29.50 -6.78 13.55
N LYS A 219 -30.33 -6.21 14.44
CA LYS A 219 -29.92 -5.22 15.45
C LYS A 219 -29.18 -4.03 14.85
N SER A 220 -29.63 -3.57 13.69
CA SER A 220 -29.06 -2.43 12.98
C SER A 220 -27.58 -2.64 12.57
N SER A 221 -27.15 -3.91 12.49
CA SER A 221 -25.79 -4.30 12.11
C SER A 221 -25.67 -4.57 10.60
N PHE A 222 -24.43 -4.66 10.14
CA PHE A 222 -24.06 -5.17 8.82
C PHE A 222 -23.32 -6.50 8.97
N TYR A 223 -23.18 -7.23 7.87
CA TYR A 223 -22.41 -8.46 7.84
C TYR A 223 -20.94 -8.16 8.08
N ASN A 224 -20.36 -8.72 9.14
CA ASN A 224 -18.99 -8.44 9.59
C ASN A 224 -18.32 -9.68 10.21
N ASP A 225 -18.36 -10.80 9.48
CA ASP A 225 -17.71 -12.03 9.90
C ASP A 225 -16.17 -11.92 9.85
N GLN A 226 -15.47 -12.90 10.42
CA GLN A 226 -14.01 -12.89 10.57
C GLN A 226 -13.27 -12.62 9.26
N MET A 227 -13.67 -13.25 8.14
CA MET A 227 -13.03 -13.02 6.84
C MET A 227 -13.21 -11.56 6.37
N PHE A 228 -14.37 -10.94 6.62
CA PHE A 228 -14.59 -9.52 6.35
C PHE A 228 -13.65 -8.64 7.17
N GLN A 229 -13.51 -8.95 8.47
CA GLN A 229 -12.63 -8.22 9.37
C GLN A 229 -11.16 -8.34 8.97
N GLU A 230 -10.71 -9.53 8.55
CA GLU A 230 -9.33 -9.77 8.14
C GLU A 230 -8.98 -9.00 6.87
N VAL A 231 -9.84 -9.06 5.85
CA VAL A 231 -9.65 -8.29 4.60
C VAL A 231 -9.74 -6.79 4.86
N GLU A 232 -10.70 -6.34 5.68
CA GLU A 232 -10.82 -4.92 6.08
C GLU A 232 -9.56 -4.44 6.83
N LYS A 233 -9.06 -5.23 7.80
CA LYS A 233 -7.83 -4.92 8.54
C LYS A 233 -6.62 -4.86 7.61
N ALA A 234 -6.48 -5.82 6.70
CA ALA A 234 -5.38 -5.84 5.73
C ALA A 234 -5.43 -4.63 4.81
N PHE A 235 -6.61 -4.26 4.32
CA PHE A 235 -6.79 -3.07 3.50
C PHE A 235 -6.47 -1.79 4.28
N ARG A 236 -6.99 -1.67 5.51
CA ARG A 236 -6.71 -0.52 6.39
C ARG A 236 -5.22 -0.40 6.70
N LEU A 237 -4.54 -1.52 6.96
CA LEU A 237 -3.10 -1.55 7.19
C LEU A 237 -2.33 -1.13 5.92
N LYS A 238 -2.75 -1.56 4.73
CA LYS A 238 -2.15 -1.14 3.46
C LYS A 238 -2.29 0.36 3.22
N GLN A 239 -3.44 0.95 3.54
CA GLN A 239 -3.62 2.41 3.46
C GLN A 239 -2.72 3.16 4.45
N ILE A 240 -2.70 2.72 5.71
CA ILE A 240 -1.83 3.31 6.74
C ILE A 240 -0.35 3.21 6.32
N ASN A 241 0.07 2.06 5.78
CA ASN A 241 1.45 1.87 5.32
C ASN A 241 1.76 2.78 4.13
N ARG A 242 0.86 2.90 3.15
CA ARG A 242 1.03 3.81 2.03
C ARG A 242 1.13 5.27 2.48
N GLU A 243 0.27 5.70 3.40
CA GLU A 243 0.30 7.06 3.96
C GLU A 243 1.63 7.31 4.69
N LYS A 244 2.11 6.35 5.50
CA LYS A 244 3.41 6.41 6.17
C LYS A 244 4.59 6.41 5.19
N GLU A 245 4.54 5.60 4.13
CA GLU A 245 5.56 5.59 3.08
C GLU A 245 5.63 6.94 2.36
N GLU A 246 4.48 7.55 2.06
CA GLU A 246 4.39 8.88 1.46
C GLU A 246 4.83 9.99 2.42
N GLU A 247 4.61 9.83 3.73
CA GLU A 247 5.12 10.72 4.79
C GLU A 247 6.65 10.64 4.91
N VAL A 248 7.21 9.43 5.06
CA VAL A 248 8.67 9.20 5.13
C VAL A 248 9.36 9.70 3.85
N ARG A 249 8.75 9.49 2.67
CA ARG A 249 9.30 10.02 1.41
C ARG A 249 9.38 11.55 1.43
N ARG A 250 8.32 12.24 1.88
CA ARG A 250 8.28 13.71 1.98
C ARG A 250 9.32 14.23 2.99
N GLU A 251 9.45 13.57 4.13
CA GLU A 251 10.48 13.93 5.12
C GLU A 251 11.90 13.74 4.59
N MET A 252 12.17 12.64 3.86
CA MET A 252 13.47 12.37 3.26
C MET A 252 13.81 13.38 2.16
N GLU A 253 12.84 13.75 1.32
CA GLU A 253 13.00 14.79 0.30
C GLU A 253 13.30 16.16 0.93
N ALA A 254 12.58 16.54 2.00
CA ALA A 254 12.82 17.77 2.73
C ALA A 254 14.22 17.81 3.39
N LEU A 255 14.66 16.69 3.97
CA LEU A 255 15.99 16.58 4.58
C LEU A 255 17.11 16.68 3.54
N LYS A 256 16.95 16.02 2.38
CA LYS A 256 17.90 16.13 1.25
C LYS A 256 17.99 17.56 0.73
N ALA A 257 16.86 18.22 0.48
CA ALA A 257 16.83 19.60 0.01
C ALA A 257 17.51 20.56 1.00
N LYS A 258 17.30 20.35 2.31
CA LYS A 258 17.99 21.11 3.37
C LYS A 258 19.51 20.89 3.31
N HIS A 259 19.95 19.64 3.25
CA HIS A 259 21.38 19.31 3.21
C HIS A 259 22.07 19.83 1.93
N GLU A 260 21.42 19.74 0.77
CA GLU A 260 21.92 20.32 -0.48
C GLU A 260 22.05 21.85 -0.39
N SER A 261 21.08 22.53 0.25
CA SER A 261 21.16 23.97 0.50
C SER A 261 22.32 24.33 1.42
N GLU A 262 22.54 23.57 2.50
CA GLU A 262 23.66 23.77 3.43
C GLU A 262 25.01 23.56 2.72
N ILE A 263 25.18 22.47 1.95
CA ILE A 263 26.41 22.22 1.16
C ILE A 263 26.66 23.37 0.17
N LYS A 264 25.61 23.87 -0.49
CA LYS A 264 25.74 24.99 -1.43
C LYS A 264 26.21 26.27 -0.72
N GLN A 265 25.62 26.60 0.43
CA GLN A 265 26.03 27.75 1.24
C GLN A 265 27.48 27.64 1.73
N TYR A 266 27.91 26.45 2.17
CA TYR A 266 29.29 26.21 2.58
C TYR A 266 30.27 26.38 1.40
N LYS A 267 29.93 25.86 0.22
CA LYS A 267 30.76 26.03 -0.99
C LYS A 267 30.88 27.50 -1.40
N GLU A 268 29.79 28.26 -1.34
CA GLU A 268 29.78 29.69 -1.66
C GLU A 268 30.67 30.49 -0.69
N LYS A 269 30.57 30.22 0.62
CA LYS A 269 31.45 30.82 1.63
C LYS A 269 32.93 30.48 1.43
N LEU A 270 33.23 29.22 1.10
CA LEU A 270 34.61 28.78 0.86
C LEU A 270 35.22 29.48 -0.38
N GLU A 271 34.45 29.64 -1.45
CA GLU A 271 34.92 30.39 -2.63
C GLU A 271 35.08 31.89 -2.34
N GLU A 272 34.22 32.49 -1.51
CA GLU A 272 34.36 33.87 -1.04
C GLU A 272 35.65 34.08 -0.24
N GLU A 273 35.96 33.18 0.70
CA GLU A 273 37.19 33.24 1.50
C GLU A 273 38.45 33.01 0.66
N LYS A 274 38.42 32.05 -0.29
CA LYS A 274 39.53 31.89 -1.26
C LYS A 274 39.75 33.13 -2.11
N ALA A 275 38.69 33.81 -2.53
CA ALA A 275 38.79 35.06 -3.30
C ALA A 275 39.41 36.18 -2.45
N LYS A 276 38.98 36.32 -1.18
CA LYS A 276 39.59 37.28 -0.22
C LYS A 276 41.06 37.00 0.01
N GLY A 277 41.44 35.72 0.16
CA GLY A 277 42.84 35.29 0.31
C GLY A 277 43.72 35.72 -0.87
N LYS A 278 43.28 35.46 -2.11
CA LYS A 278 44.00 35.89 -3.33
C LYS A 278 44.18 37.40 -3.43
N VAL A 279 43.14 38.18 -3.06
CA VAL A 279 43.23 39.65 -3.04
C VAL A 279 44.26 40.12 -2.01
N ARG A 280 44.29 39.50 -0.82
CA ARG A 280 45.27 39.81 0.23
C ARG A 280 46.70 39.49 -0.22
N GLU A 281 46.91 38.33 -0.85
CA GLU A 281 48.20 37.92 -1.41
C GLU A 281 48.68 38.91 -2.49
N PHE A 282 47.79 39.30 -3.42
CA PHE A 282 48.10 40.30 -4.45
C PHE A 282 48.50 41.65 -3.85
N LEU A 283 47.79 42.12 -2.83
CA LEU A 283 48.11 43.36 -2.12
C LEU A 283 49.48 43.30 -1.41
N LEU A 284 49.86 42.13 -0.87
CA LEU A 284 51.18 41.91 -0.27
C LEU A 284 52.29 41.99 -1.31
N LEU A 285 52.15 41.29 -2.44
CA LEU A 285 53.08 41.35 -3.58
C LEU A 285 53.24 42.78 -4.12
N GLU A 286 52.15 43.55 -4.18
CA GLU A 286 52.21 44.96 -4.59
C GLU A 286 53.01 45.82 -3.60
N LYS A 287 52.85 45.58 -2.29
CA LYS A 287 53.64 46.26 -1.25
C LYS A 287 55.13 45.88 -1.35
N GLU A 288 55.44 44.60 -1.50
CA GLU A 288 56.82 44.10 -1.63
C GLU A 288 57.51 44.65 -2.88
N THR A 289 56.82 44.67 -4.03
CA THR A 289 57.38 45.25 -5.26
C THR A 289 57.59 46.75 -5.16
N LYS A 290 56.69 47.50 -4.49
CA LYS A 290 56.89 48.93 -4.20
C LYS A 290 58.11 49.15 -3.30
N LEU A 291 58.30 48.33 -2.26
CA LEU A 291 59.46 48.39 -1.38
C LEU A 291 60.77 48.07 -2.12
N TYR A 292 60.79 47.00 -2.92
CA TYR A 292 61.95 46.60 -3.70
C TYR A 292 62.38 47.68 -4.71
N LYS A 293 61.42 48.35 -5.36
CA LYS A 293 61.70 49.52 -6.23
C LYS A 293 62.26 50.72 -5.45
N LYS A 294 61.82 50.96 -4.21
CA LYS A 294 62.39 52.02 -3.35
C LYS A 294 63.84 51.70 -2.97
N ILE A 295 64.15 50.43 -2.65
CA ILE A 295 65.51 49.96 -2.37
C ILE A 295 66.42 50.16 -3.59
N GLN A 296 66.00 49.69 -4.78
CA GLN A 296 66.80 49.78 -6.00
C GLN A 296 67.04 51.22 -6.49
N SER A 297 66.10 52.13 -6.26
CA SER A 297 66.23 53.54 -6.67
C SER A 297 67.11 54.38 -5.74
N GLY A 298 67.72 53.78 -4.71
CA GLY A 298 68.61 54.48 -3.77
C GLY A 298 67.90 55.55 -2.94
N LYS A 299 66.57 55.51 -2.83
CA LYS A 299 65.75 56.49 -2.11
C LYS A 299 65.54 56.17 -0.63
N ILE A 300 66.35 55.27 -0.06
CA ILE A 300 66.33 55.01 1.39
C ILE A 300 67.29 56.00 2.04
N THR A 301 66.79 57.20 2.30
CA THR A 301 67.40 58.11 3.26
C THR A 301 66.93 57.68 4.64
N GLU A 302 67.87 57.34 5.51
CA GLU A 302 67.65 57.18 6.95
C GLU A 302 67.09 58.50 7.50
N ASP A 303 65.77 58.62 7.58
CA ASP A 303 65.13 59.63 8.40
C ASP A 303 64.45 58.91 9.56
N SER A 304 65.18 58.90 10.67
CA SER A 304 64.84 58.30 11.94
C SER A 304 63.67 59.05 12.57
N GLY A 305 62.49 58.43 12.61
CA GLY A 305 61.35 59.03 13.28
C GLY A 305 60.10 58.16 13.28
N THR A 306 60.09 57.14 14.16
CA THR A 306 58.89 56.50 14.72
C THR A 306 57.94 55.74 13.77
N THR A 307 57.63 54.48 14.14
CA THR A 307 56.51 53.61 13.67
C THR A 307 56.72 52.56 12.56
N GLU A 308 57.94 52.11 12.25
CA GLU A 308 58.13 50.98 11.30
C GLU A 308 58.68 49.68 11.91
N SER A 309 59.01 49.64 13.20
CA SER A 309 59.50 48.42 13.88
C SER A 309 58.40 47.46 14.36
N GLU A 310 57.12 47.80 14.19
CA GLU A 310 55.99 46.89 14.46
C GLU A 310 55.59 46.07 13.22
N GLN A 311 55.88 46.54 12.00
CA GLN A 311 55.43 45.89 10.76
C GLN A 311 56.24 44.64 10.37
N THR A 312 57.45 44.46 10.90
CA THR A 312 58.29 43.28 10.63
C THR A 312 58.04 42.13 11.61
N LYS A 313 57.42 42.40 12.77
CA LYS A 313 56.93 41.34 13.67
C LYS A 313 55.60 40.76 13.16
N ASP A 314 54.74 41.57 12.55
CA ASP A 314 53.51 41.10 11.90
C ASP A 314 53.76 40.18 10.70
N GLN A 315 54.92 40.28 10.05
CA GLN A 315 55.28 39.47 8.88
C GLN A 315 55.74 38.05 9.24
N TYR A 316 56.32 37.85 10.43
CA TYR A 316 56.61 36.51 10.98
C TYR A 316 55.39 35.89 11.66
N VAL A 317 54.52 36.71 12.26
CA VAL A 317 53.23 36.25 12.80
C VAL A 317 52.29 35.84 11.66
N SER A 318 52.33 36.48 10.49
CA SER A 318 51.48 36.15 9.34
C SER A 318 51.82 34.82 8.66
N LYS A 319 53.10 34.41 8.59
CA LYS A 319 53.48 33.07 8.11
C LYS A 319 53.08 31.96 9.09
N GLY A 320 53.22 32.20 10.39
CA GLY A 320 52.70 31.29 11.42
C GLY A 320 51.18 31.19 11.43
N HIS A 321 50.47 32.27 11.07
CA HIS A 321 49.01 32.27 10.94
C HIS A 321 48.55 31.55 9.66
N GLU A 322 49.25 31.67 8.53
CA GLU A 322 48.91 30.93 7.31
C GLU A 322 49.18 29.43 7.41
N GLU A 323 50.25 29.01 8.12
CA GLU A 323 50.48 27.60 8.44
C GLU A 323 49.46 27.07 9.46
N GLY A 324 49.06 27.89 10.44
CA GLY A 324 47.99 27.59 11.39
C GLY A 324 46.63 27.43 10.73
N ILE A 325 46.24 28.32 9.80
CA ILE A 325 44.98 28.24 9.06
C ILE A 325 44.97 27.05 8.10
N LYS A 326 46.10 26.71 7.46
CA LYS A 326 46.21 25.49 6.62
C LYS A 326 46.20 24.21 7.44
N GLN A 327 46.62 24.25 8.71
CA GLN A 327 46.49 23.14 9.64
C GLN A 327 45.05 23.01 10.16
N GLU A 328 44.41 24.10 10.55
CA GLU A 328 42.98 24.13 10.94
C GLU A 328 42.07 23.71 9.79
N GLU A 329 42.26 24.19 8.55
CA GLU A 329 41.47 23.75 7.39
C GLU A 329 41.69 22.26 7.09
N ASN A 330 42.91 21.74 7.25
CA ASN A 330 43.17 20.30 7.08
C ASN A 330 42.63 19.45 8.24
N GLU A 331 42.60 19.99 9.46
CA GLU A 331 41.99 19.34 10.62
C GLU A 331 40.47 19.37 10.54
N GLU A 332 39.83 20.46 10.12
CA GLU A 332 38.39 20.53 9.85
C GLU A 332 37.99 19.66 8.64
N LEU A 333 38.78 19.64 7.55
CA LEU A 333 38.55 18.72 6.42
C LEU A 333 38.77 17.26 6.81
N LYS A 334 39.70 16.96 7.73
CA LYS A 334 39.84 15.64 8.33
C LYS A 334 38.70 15.34 9.30
N GLU A 335 38.20 16.27 10.10
CA GLU A 335 37.05 16.04 10.98
C GLU A 335 35.74 15.89 10.18
N MET A 336 35.64 16.54 9.01
CA MET A 336 34.50 16.38 8.09
C MET A 336 34.58 15.12 7.23
N ALA A 337 35.79 14.69 6.84
CA ALA A 337 36.00 13.43 6.08
C ALA A 337 36.08 12.20 6.99
N ASP A 338 36.53 12.39 8.22
CA ASP A 338 36.70 11.39 9.28
C ASP A 338 35.67 11.60 10.40
N GLY A 339 34.52 12.22 10.04
CA GLY A 339 33.28 12.36 10.79
C GLY A 339 32.71 11.00 11.16
N SER A 340 33.49 10.29 11.95
CA SER A 340 33.18 9.08 12.67
C SER A 340 32.13 9.46 13.70
N PRO A 341 31.01 8.73 13.77
CA PRO A 341 30.00 9.00 14.78
C PRO A 341 30.60 8.62 16.14
N SER A 342 31.24 9.58 16.81
CA SER A 342 31.79 9.46 18.15
C SER A 342 30.68 9.58 19.20
N SER A 343 29.70 8.67 19.05
CA SER A 343 29.04 7.98 20.16
C SER A 343 28.54 6.61 19.68
N ARG A 344 29.33 5.91 18.85
CA ARG A 344 29.05 4.52 18.48
C ARG A 344 29.28 3.65 19.71
N GLN A 345 28.24 3.54 20.55
CA GLN A 345 28.03 2.39 21.42
C GLN A 345 28.44 1.14 20.65
N SER A 346 29.46 0.44 21.14
CA SER A 346 29.94 -0.85 20.63
C SER A 346 28.79 -1.62 20.00
N VAL A 347 28.68 -1.55 18.67
CA VAL A 347 27.51 -2.05 17.99
C VAL A 347 27.61 -3.57 18.07
N ARG A 348 26.83 -4.17 18.96
CA ARG A 348 26.90 -5.61 19.25
C ARG A 348 26.87 -6.40 17.96
N ASP A 349 27.77 -7.38 17.82
CA ASP A 349 27.81 -8.31 16.70
C ASP A 349 26.40 -8.79 16.36
N LEU A 350 25.97 -8.60 15.12
CA LEU A 350 24.64 -9.01 14.69
C LEU A 350 24.68 -10.46 14.23
N LYS A 351 23.75 -11.28 14.72
CA LYS A 351 23.60 -12.66 14.31
C LYS A 351 22.25 -12.83 13.64
N ILE A 352 22.26 -13.11 12.34
CA ILE A 352 21.07 -13.26 11.51
C ILE A 352 20.92 -14.72 11.13
N PHE A 353 19.71 -15.25 11.29
CA PHE A 353 19.38 -16.60 10.88
C PHE A 353 18.37 -16.57 9.72
N LEU A 354 18.74 -17.14 8.58
CA LEU A 354 17.90 -17.20 7.39
C LEU A 354 17.18 -18.56 7.30
N LEU A 355 15.86 -18.49 7.18
CA LEU A 355 14.96 -19.64 7.07
C LEU A 355 14.09 -19.49 5.82
N GLY A 356 14.26 -20.38 4.85
CA GLY A 356 13.41 -20.42 3.67
C GLY A 356 13.44 -21.78 3.00
N THR A 357 12.40 -22.08 2.21
CA THR A 357 12.26 -23.36 1.51
C THR A 357 13.22 -23.49 0.33
N SER A 358 13.61 -22.37 -0.28
CA SER A 358 14.57 -22.33 -1.39
C SER A 358 15.96 -21.95 -0.91
N MET A 359 16.88 -22.92 -0.88
CA MET A 359 18.28 -22.67 -0.55
C MET A 359 18.95 -21.69 -1.51
N SER A 360 18.54 -21.69 -2.78
CA SER A 360 19.05 -20.70 -3.75
C SER A 360 18.69 -19.28 -3.35
N GLU A 361 17.45 -19.06 -2.87
CA GLU A 361 17.02 -17.74 -2.39
C GLU A 361 17.67 -17.40 -1.05
N ASN A 362 17.77 -18.35 -0.12
CA ASN A 362 18.47 -18.14 1.14
C ASN A 362 19.92 -17.72 0.90
N ASN A 363 20.63 -18.39 -0.01
CA ASN A 363 22.02 -18.07 -0.37
C ASN A 363 22.12 -16.67 -1.00
N ARG A 364 21.19 -16.31 -1.89
CA ARG A 364 21.13 -14.96 -2.49
C ARG A 364 20.96 -13.89 -1.41
N VAL A 365 20.03 -14.08 -0.48
CA VAL A 365 19.79 -13.16 0.64
C VAL A 365 21.02 -13.09 1.56
N GLY A 366 21.64 -14.22 1.88
CA GLY A 366 22.84 -14.26 2.74
C GLY A 366 24.05 -13.57 2.10
N ASN A 367 24.28 -13.78 0.80
CA ASN A 367 25.35 -13.11 0.06
C ASN A 367 25.09 -11.59 -0.05
N LEU A 368 23.83 -11.19 -0.24
CA LEU A 368 23.43 -9.78 -0.27
C LEU A 368 23.68 -9.10 1.08
N ILE A 369 23.29 -9.73 2.19
CA ILE A 369 23.51 -9.20 3.55
C ILE A 369 25.01 -9.01 3.83
N LEU A 370 25.85 -9.97 3.44
CA LEU A 370 27.29 -9.90 3.71
C LEU A 370 28.07 -9.07 2.69
N GLY A 371 27.44 -8.63 1.60
CA GLY A 371 28.10 -7.92 0.49
C GLY A 371 29.15 -8.76 -0.26
N LYS A 372 29.11 -10.09 -0.13
CA LYS A 372 30.11 -11.01 -0.73
C LYS A 372 29.49 -12.37 -1.02
N ASN A 373 29.99 -13.03 -2.06
CA ASN A 373 29.55 -14.36 -2.49
C ASN A 373 30.26 -15.47 -1.69
N VAL A 374 29.74 -15.80 -0.52
CA VAL A 374 30.29 -16.85 0.37
C VAL A 374 29.41 -18.10 0.44
N PHE A 375 28.09 -17.94 0.31
CA PHE A 375 27.13 -19.03 0.19
C PHE A 375 27.06 -19.49 -1.26
N VAL A 376 27.97 -20.39 -1.63
CA VAL A 376 28.11 -20.89 -3.02
C VAL A 376 27.47 -22.26 -3.20
N LYS A 377 27.39 -23.07 -2.14
CA LYS A 377 26.83 -24.42 -2.22
C LYS A 377 25.33 -24.37 -2.46
N LYS A 378 24.86 -24.92 -3.59
CA LYS A 378 23.43 -25.02 -3.92
C LYS A 378 22.65 -25.93 -2.94
N THR A 379 23.35 -26.85 -2.28
CA THR A 379 22.80 -27.91 -1.45
C THR A 379 23.77 -28.28 -0.32
N PRO A 380 23.93 -27.44 0.71
CA PRO A 380 24.66 -27.85 1.89
C PRO A 380 23.91 -28.95 2.64
N SER A 381 24.67 -29.89 3.20
CA SER A 381 24.19 -30.98 4.06
C SER A 381 24.03 -30.55 5.53
N SER A 382 24.42 -29.32 5.86
CA SER A 382 24.38 -28.74 7.19
C SER A 382 24.04 -27.26 7.09
N ASP A 383 23.79 -26.61 8.22
CA ASP A 383 23.71 -25.15 8.23
C ASP A 383 25.07 -24.57 7.78
N GLU A 384 25.03 -23.48 7.02
CA GLU A 384 26.22 -22.74 6.61
C GLU A 384 26.29 -21.45 7.41
N LYS A 385 27.47 -21.14 7.96
CA LYS A 385 27.72 -19.95 8.77
C LYS A 385 28.85 -19.15 8.13
N HIS A 386 28.58 -17.89 7.83
CA HIS A 386 29.60 -16.95 7.40
C HIS A 386 29.49 -15.63 8.15
N SER A 387 30.65 -15.08 8.50
CA SER A 387 30.76 -13.78 9.13
C SER A 387 31.46 -12.80 8.18
N GLY A 388 31.07 -11.54 8.26
CA GLY A 388 31.67 -10.45 7.50
C GLY A 388 31.46 -9.14 8.22
N ARG A 389 32.35 -8.18 7.94
CA ARG A 389 32.16 -6.81 8.36
C ARG A 389 31.30 -6.13 7.29
N VAL A 390 30.17 -5.58 7.70
CA VAL A 390 29.26 -4.81 6.84
C VAL A 390 29.17 -3.43 7.49
N GLU A 391 29.69 -2.43 6.80
CA GLU A 391 29.96 -1.11 7.36
C GLU A 391 30.84 -1.20 8.62
N ASP A 392 30.35 -0.72 9.77
CA ASP A 392 31.04 -0.71 11.05
C ASP A 392 30.66 -1.90 11.96
N ARG A 393 29.83 -2.84 11.49
CA ARG A 393 29.30 -3.95 12.30
C ARG A 393 29.76 -5.31 11.80
N ASN A 394 30.13 -6.19 12.72
CA ASN A 394 30.31 -7.61 12.40
C ASN A 394 28.94 -8.28 12.29
N ILE A 395 28.64 -8.84 11.12
CA ILE A 395 27.43 -9.60 10.86
C ILE A 395 27.81 -11.07 10.66
N THR A 396 27.12 -11.94 11.38
CA THR A 396 27.15 -13.40 11.17
C THR A 396 25.81 -13.82 10.57
N VAL A 397 25.84 -14.40 9.38
CA VAL A 397 24.66 -14.99 8.74
C VAL A 397 24.77 -16.50 8.85
N ILE A 398 23.69 -17.14 9.31
CA ILE A 398 23.55 -18.59 9.31
C ILE A 398 22.36 -18.95 8.42
N ILE A 399 22.58 -19.81 7.43
CA ILE A 399 21.52 -20.34 6.57
C ILE A 399 21.20 -21.76 7.00
N SER A 400 19.94 -22.01 7.32
CA SER A 400 19.45 -23.34 7.64
C SER A 400 18.69 -23.96 6.48
N HIS A 401 18.89 -25.26 6.33
CA HIS A 401 18.20 -26.10 5.36
C HIS A 401 16.93 -26.75 5.93
N LEU A 402 16.54 -26.42 7.17
CA LEU A 402 15.41 -27.04 7.89
C LEU A 402 14.13 -27.06 7.04
N LEU A 403 13.73 -25.92 6.49
CA LEU A 403 12.49 -25.79 5.74
C LEU A 403 12.53 -26.44 4.35
N LYS A 404 13.71 -26.85 3.89
CA LYS A 404 13.84 -27.64 2.66
C LYS A 404 13.37 -29.09 2.85
N LEU A 405 13.57 -29.65 4.05
CA LEU A 405 13.39 -31.07 4.32
C LEU A 405 11.96 -31.47 4.77
N LYS A 406 10.97 -30.57 4.68
CA LYS A 406 9.62 -30.78 5.25
C LYS A 406 9.71 -31.28 6.70
N PRO A 407 10.20 -30.44 7.62
CA PRO A 407 10.55 -30.87 8.95
C PRO A 407 9.30 -31.34 9.72
N THR A 408 9.44 -32.38 10.54
CA THR A 408 8.44 -32.71 11.56
C THR A 408 8.45 -31.64 12.66
N GLN A 409 7.39 -31.55 13.47
CA GLN A 409 7.39 -30.65 14.64
C GLN A 409 8.60 -30.90 15.55
N GLU A 410 9.02 -32.16 15.70
CA GLU A 410 10.20 -32.54 16.48
C GLU A 410 11.48 -31.97 15.87
N ALA A 411 11.64 -32.05 14.54
CA ALA A 411 12.79 -31.47 13.85
C ALA A 411 12.81 -29.94 13.98
N VAL A 412 11.65 -29.28 13.91
CA VAL A 412 11.54 -27.82 14.17
C VAL A 412 11.93 -27.49 15.61
N LYS A 413 11.45 -28.23 16.61
CA LYS A 413 11.80 -28.03 18.03
C LYS A 413 13.28 -28.28 18.31
N GLN A 414 13.86 -29.32 17.72
CA GLN A 414 15.29 -29.60 17.82
C GLN A 414 16.11 -28.47 17.20
N LYS A 415 15.72 -28.01 16.00
CA LYS A 415 16.39 -26.88 15.35
C LYS A 415 16.22 -25.59 16.12
N ALA A 416 15.05 -25.33 16.70
CA ALA A 416 14.82 -24.20 17.60
C ALA A 416 15.75 -24.26 18.82
N SER A 417 15.97 -25.46 19.38
CA SER A 417 16.90 -25.66 20.50
C SER A 417 18.37 -25.44 20.10
N GLU A 418 18.78 -25.92 18.92
CA GLU A 418 20.10 -25.64 18.35
C GLU A 418 20.27 -24.14 18.10
N LEU A 419 19.25 -23.50 17.53
CA LEU A 419 19.15 -22.06 17.29
C LEU A 419 19.30 -21.23 18.56
N SER A 420 18.63 -21.62 19.64
CA SER A 420 18.74 -20.95 20.94
C SER A 420 20.19 -20.94 21.44
N ARG A 421 21.00 -21.94 21.13
CA ARG A 421 22.44 -21.96 21.49
C ARG A 421 23.25 -20.91 20.70
N PHE A 422 22.86 -20.61 19.47
CA PHE A 422 23.51 -19.56 18.66
C PHE A 422 23.14 -18.14 19.12
N ASN A 423 21.98 -18.01 19.75
CA ASN A 423 21.38 -16.75 20.21
C ASN A 423 21.31 -15.73 19.05
N PRO A 424 20.52 -16.02 17.99
CA PRO A 424 20.34 -15.09 16.89
C PRO A 424 19.65 -13.82 17.40
N HIS A 425 20.11 -12.68 16.90
CA HIS A 425 19.48 -11.39 17.17
C HIS A 425 18.26 -11.18 16.27
N VAL A 426 18.30 -11.73 15.05
CA VAL A 426 17.24 -11.60 14.04
C VAL A 426 17.04 -12.94 13.33
N ILE A 427 15.78 -13.33 13.13
CA ILE A 427 15.40 -14.46 12.27
C ILE A 427 14.65 -13.88 11.07
N ILE A 428 15.10 -14.17 9.86
CA ILE A 428 14.48 -13.71 8.61
C ILE A 428 13.88 -14.91 7.88
N LEU A 429 12.57 -14.86 7.64
CA LEU A 429 11.85 -15.81 6.80
C LEU A 429 11.98 -15.37 5.33
N VAL A 430 12.65 -16.18 4.52
CA VAL A 430 12.87 -15.94 3.09
C VAL A 430 11.72 -16.59 2.31
N LEU A 431 10.75 -15.76 1.92
CA LEU A 431 9.55 -16.17 1.18
C LEU A 431 9.65 -15.73 -0.29
N GLN A 432 9.13 -16.55 -1.20
CA GLN A 432 9.02 -16.20 -2.61
C GLN A 432 7.67 -15.51 -2.89
N LEU A 433 7.68 -14.43 -3.69
CA LEU A 433 6.47 -13.71 -4.11
C LEU A 433 5.46 -14.61 -4.83
N SER A 434 5.92 -15.69 -5.48
CA SER A 434 5.10 -16.59 -6.29
C SER A 434 4.26 -17.60 -5.48
N GLY A 435 4.31 -17.59 -4.15
CA GLY A 435 3.39 -18.39 -3.34
C GLY A 435 3.85 -18.65 -1.91
N PHE A 436 2.94 -18.39 -0.97
CA PHE A 436 2.99 -18.85 0.42
C PHE A 436 1.90 -19.91 0.58
N SER A 437 2.29 -21.19 0.57
CA SER A 437 1.36 -22.32 0.72
C SER A 437 0.92 -22.50 2.17
N GLU A 438 -0.26 -23.09 2.40
CA GLU A 438 -0.73 -23.41 3.76
C GLU A 438 0.30 -24.27 4.53
N LYS A 439 1.05 -25.13 3.84
CA LYS A 439 2.16 -25.92 4.42
C LYS A 439 3.42 -25.12 4.80
N GLN A 440 3.59 -23.91 4.28
CA GLN A 440 4.63 -22.97 4.71
C GLN A 440 4.13 -22.07 5.83
N LYS A 441 2.80 -21.94 5.97
CA LYS A 441 2.13 -21.23 7.05
C LYS A 441 2.11 -22.05 8.33
N ASP A 442 1.81 -23.35 8.20
CA ASP A 442 2.05 -24.39 9.22
C ASP A 442 3.54 -24.53 9.54
#